data_AF-A0AA43ZXD1-F1
#
_entry.id   AF-A0AA43ZXD1-F1
#
_cell.length_a   1.000
_cell.length_b   1.000
_cell.length_c   1.000
_cell.angle_alpha   90.00
_cell.angle_beta   90.00
_cell.angle_gamma   90.00
#
_symmetry.space_group_name_H-M   'P 1'
#
loop_
_entity.id
_entity.type
_entity.pdbx_description
1 polymer ?
#
loop_
_entity_poly.entity_id
_entity_poly.type
_entity_poly.pdbx_seq_one_letter_code
_entity_poly.pdbx_strand_id
1 'polypeptide(L)'
;DKYIDDADHYKSSIEQLYSKVYDNALKIIGDEKLDYKLEINTGDNYKRHVYYLTCTGMSQEMGDDGSVGRGNRCNGLITPYRPMSMEATSGKNPITHIGKIYNVMSKLIAEDVAKKVTNEAEIRVRLLSQIGKPVSEPLNASVQIVLPDAETNPKLKKWTSDAESITADWLDNVDKVSDMIINGKVRTF
;
A
#
# COMPACT_ATOMS: atom_id res chain seq x y z
N ASP A 1 11.08 -18.27 -20.29
CA ASP A 1 11.89 -19.51 -20.41
C ASP A 1 13.02 -19.30 -21.42
N LYS A 2 12.78 -18.65 -22.56
CA LYS A 2 13.76 -18.35 -23.62
C LYS A 2 15.07 -17.64 -23.22
N TYR A 3 15.19 -17.17 -21.99
CA TYR A 3 16.38 -16.50 -21.45
C TYR A 3 17.11 -17.34 -20.39
N ILE A 4 16.63 -18.55 -20.11
CA ILE A 4 17.21 -19.49 -19.16
C ILE A 4 17.57 -20.74 -19.94
N ASP A 5 18.87 -20.95 -20.12
CA ASP A 5 19.38 -21.99 -21.03
C ASP A 5 19.22 -23.41 -20.46
N ASP A 6 19.41 -23.55 -19.14
CA ASP A 6 19.35 -24.81 -18.44
C ASP A 6 19.03 -24.65 -16.94
N ALA A 7 18.99 -25.77 -16.22
CA ALA A 7 18.70 -25.81 -14.79
C ALA A 7 19.73 -25.08 -13.92
N ASP A 8 21.00 -25.00 -14.34
CA ASP A 8 22.05 -24.34 -13.57
C ASP A 8 22.01 -22.83 -13.79
N HIS A 9 21.70 -22.38 -15.01
CA HIS A 9 21.37 -20.97 -15.29
C HIS A 9 20.16 -20.51 -14.46
N TYR A 10 19.11 -21.33 -14.34
CA TYR A 10 17.97 -21.01 -13.46
C TYR A 10 18.41 -20.81 -12.00
N LYS A 11 19.15 -21.77 -11.43
CA LYS A 11 19.62 -21.68 -10.04
C LYS A 11 20.49 -20.45 -9.81
N SER A 12 21.43 -20.18 -10.72
CA SER A 12 22.27 -18.98 -10.65
C SER A 12 21.45 -17.70 -10.71
N SER A 13 20.37 -17.68 -11.50
CA SER A 13 19.45 -16.53 -11.56
C SER A 13 18.72 -16.30 -10.24
N ILE A 14 18.28 -17.38 -9.57
CA ILE A 14 17.66 -17.31 -8.24
C ILE A 14 18.65 -16.83 -7.18
N GLU A 15 19.91 -17.29 -7.22
CA GLU A 15 20.97 -16.81 -6.31
C GLU A 15 21.25 -15.32 -6.50
N GLN A 16 21.34 -14.85 -7.75
CA GLN A 16 21.50 -13.42 -8.04
C GLN A 16 20.31 -12.59 -7.56
N LEU A 17 19.08 -13.11 -7.72
CA LEU A 17 17.87 -12.47 -7.20
C LEU A 17 17.91 -12.40 -5.67
N TYR A 18 18.30 -13.50 -5.02
CA TYR A 18 18.44 -13.57 -3.57
C TYR A 18 19.35 -12.45 -3.06
N SER A 19 20.58 -12.34 -3.58
CA SER A 19 21.52 -11.32 -3.12
C SER A 19 20.97 -9.91 -3.31
N LYS A 20 20.38 -9.60 -4.47
CA LYS A 20 19.81 -8.27 -4.75
C LYS A 20 18.67 -7.92 -3.81
N VAL A 21 17.76 -8.85 -3.56
CA VAL A 21 16.60 -8.64 -2.67
C VAL A 21 17.06 -8.53 -1.23
N TYR A 22 17.97 -9.40 -0.79
CA TYR A 22 18.53 -9.42 0.56
C TYR A 22 19.26 -8.11 0.88
N ASP A 23 20.15 -7.65 0.00
CA ASP A 23 20.87 -6.39 0.16
C ASP A 23 19.93 -5.19 0.20
N ASN A 24 18.87 -5.21 -0.62
CA ASN A 24 17.85 -4.17 -0.60
C ASN A 24 17.03 -4.17 0.69
N ALA A 25 16.68 -5.36 1.21
CA ALA A 25 15.96 -5.50 2.47
C ALA A 25 16.79 -4.94 3.64
N LEU A 26 18.09 -5.26 3.71
CA LEU A 26 19.00 -4.73 4.72
C LEU A 26 19.09 -3.20 4.72
N LYS A 27 19.10 -2.57 3.54
CA LYS A 27 19.09 -1.10 3.43
C LYS A 27 17.83 -0.46 3.98
N ILE A 28 16.69 -1.15 3.90
CA ILE A 28 15.39 -0.66 4.37
C ILE A 28 15.23 -0.91 5.88
N ILE A 29 15.61 -2.09 6.35
CA ILE A 29 15.53 -2.49 7.76
C ILE A 29 16.51 -1.68 8.61
N GLY A 30 17.71 -1.38 8.08
CA GLY A 30 18.75 -0.67 8.82
C GLY A 30 19.32 -1.52 9.95
N ASP A 31 19.58 -0.90 11.10
CA ASP A 31 20.26 -1.52 12.25
C ASP A 31 19.31 -2.31 13.17
N GLU A 32 18.05 -2.50 12.78
CA GLU A 32 17.11 -3.28 13.59
C GLU A 32 17.53 -4.75 13.69
N LYS A 33 17.54 -5.27 14.92
CA LYS A 33 17.83 -6.68 15.19
C LYS A 33 16.59 -7.52 14.91
N LEU A 34 16.38 -7.85 13.64
CA LEU A 34 15.35 -8.78 13.20
C LEU A 34 15.98 -10.11 12.81
N ASP A 35 15.39 -11.21 13.27
CA ASP A 35 15.64 -12.52 12.69
C ASP A 35 14.73 -12.67 11.46
N TYR A 36 15.31 -12.64 10.27
CA TYR A 36 14.56 -12.74 9.03
C TYR A 36 15.21 -13.73 8.07
N LYS A 37 14.36 -14.49 7.38
CA LYS A 37 14.74 -15.49 6.38
C LYS A 37 14.12 -15.09 5.05
N LEU A 38 14.95 -14.96 4.02
CA LEU A 38 14.49 -14.78 2.64
C LEU A 38 14.35 -16.16 1.98
N GLU A 39 13.20 -16.39 1.35
CA GLU A 39 12.95 -17.59 0.56
C GLU A 39 12.39 -17.16 -0.80
N ILE A 40 12.83 -17.85 -1.87
CA ILE A 40 12.45 -17.54 -3.25
C ILE A 40 11.99 -18.86 -3.89
N ASN A 41 10.86 -18.81 -4.60
CA ASN A 41 10.30 -19.94 -5.36
C ASN A 41 10.27 -21.26 -4.58
N THR A 42 9.73 -21.23 -3.35
CA THR A 42 9.71 -22.39 -2.44
C THR A 42 8.95 -23.61 -2.96
N GLY A 43 8.15 -23.46 -4.02
CA GLY A 43 7.49 -24.55 -4.72
C GLY A 43 8.39 -25.34 -5.68
N ASP A 44 9.62 -24.88 -5.94
CA ASP A 44 10.57 -25.57 -6.81
C ASP A 44 10.98 -26.93 -6.25
N ASN A 45 11.22 -27.90 -7.15
CA ASN A 45 11.74 -29.21 -6.81
C ASN A 45 12.75 -29.68 -7.86
N TYR A 46 14.02 -29.36 -7.62
CA TYR A 46 15.10 -29.65 -8.57
C TYR A 46 15.35 -31.14 -8.79
N LYS A 47 15.03 -32.01 -7.82
CA LYS A 47 15.13 -33.47 -8.00
C LYS A 47 14.08 -34.01 -8.98
N ARG A 48 12.95 -33.32 -9.09
CA ARG A 48 11.85 -33.65 -9.99
C ARG A 48 11.82 -32.78 -11.24
N HIS A 49 12.85 -31.95 -11.46
CA HIS A 49 12.91 -30.97 -12.54
C HIS A 49 11.70 -30.01 -12.57
N VAL A 50 11.20 -29.62 -11.41
CA VAL A 50 10.14 -28.61 -11.27
C VAL A 50 10.78 -27.26 -10.96
N TYR A 51 10.58 -26.29 -11.86
CA TYR A 51 11.10 -24.94 -11.80
C TYR A 51 9.99 -23.95 -12.14
N TYR A 52 9.96 -22.78 -11.50
CA TYR A 52 9.04 -21.72 -11.84
C TYR A 52 9.49 -20.95 -13.09
N LEU A 53 9.28 -21.55 -14.26
CA LEU A 53 9.52 -20.95 -15.57
C LEU A 53 8.20 -20.58 -16.25
N THR A 54 8.20 -19.44 -16.94
CA THR A 54 7.07 -18.97 -17.76
C THR A 54 7.56 -18.47 -19.12
N CYS A 55 6.74 -18.61 -20.16
CA CYS A 55 6.97 -18.09 -21.51
C CYS A 55 6.78 -16.56 -21.55
N THR A 56 5.72 -16.07 -20.92
CA THR A 56 5.29 -14.65 -20.96
C THR A 56 5.78 -13.83 -19.78
N GLY A 57 6.29 -14.46 -18.71
CA GLY A 57 6.60 -13.79 -17.45
C GLY A 57 5.44 -13.76 -16.44
N MET A 58 4.27 -14.32 -16.78
CA MET A 58 3.06 -14.30 -15.93
C MET A 58 2.51 -15.71 -15.75
N SER A 59 2.14 -16.10 -14.51
CA SER A 59 1.60 -17.45 -14.22
C SER A 59 0.22 -17.70 -14.84
N GLN A 60 -0.49 -16.65 -15.26
CA GLN A 60 -1.78 -16.75 -15.94
C GLN A 60 -1.74 -17.68 -17.16
N GLU A 61 -0.61 -17.77 -17.85
CA GLU A 61 -0.45 -18.68 -19.00
C GLU A 61 -0.61 -20.17 -18.62
N MET A 62 -0.44 -20.51 -17.34
CA MET A 62 -0.53 -21.86 -16.79
C MET A 62 -1.84 -22.10 -16.01
N GLY A 63 -2.83 -21.21 -16.17
CA GLY A 63 -4.18 -21.39 -15.63
C GLY A 63 -4.49 -20.64 -14.33
N ASP A 64 -3.59 -19.77 -13.86
CA ASP A 64 -3.91 -18.86 -12.75
C ASP A 64 -4.88 -17.75 -13.21
N ASP A 65 -5.94 -17.53 -12.45
CA ASP A 65 -6.94 -16.49 -12.72
C ASP A 65 -6.76 -15.25 -11.82
N GLY A 66 -7.05 -14.08 -12.39
CA GLY A 66 -7.02 -12.79 -11.68
C GLY A 66 -8.36 -12.07 -11.74
N SER A 67 -8.74 -11.37 -10.66
CA SER A 67 -9.91 -10.49 -10.65
C SER A 67 -9.68 -9.21 -9.84
N VAL A 68 -10.42 -8.16 -10.21
CA VAL A 68 -10.30 -6.83 -9.59
C VAL A 68 -10.65 -6.90 -8.10
N GLY A 69 -9.83 -6.26 -7.26
CA GLY A 69 -10.07 -6.19 -5.82
C GLY A 69 -9.57 -7.40 -5.01
N ARG A 70 -8.89 -8.36 -5.64
CA ARG A 70 -8.33 -9.55 -4.97
C ARG A 70 -6.85 -9.46 -4.60
N GLY A 71 -6.25 -8.29 -4.77
CA GLY A 71 -4.85 -8.03 -4.41
C GLY A 71 -4.71 -6.88 -3.42
N ASN A 72 -3.63 -6.13 -3.60
CA ASN A 72 -3.25 -4.98 -2.79
C ASN A 72 -4.36 -3.94 -2.61
N ARG A 73 -4.25 -3.17 -1.52
CA ARG A 73 -5.05 -1.98 -1.24
C ARG A 73 -4.46 -0.75 -1.93
N CYS A 74 -5.13 0.39 -1.86
CA CYS A 74 -4.71 1.63 -2.55
C CYS A 74 -3.29 2.11 -2.19
N ASN A 75 -2.73 1.64 -1.08
CA ASN A 75 -1.37 1.93 -0.65
C ASN A 75 -0.30 1.02 -1.26
N GLY A 76 -0.67 0.00 -2.03
CA GLY A 76 0.28 -0.95 -2.62
C GLY A 76 0.50 -2.25 -1.84
N LEU A 77 -0.19 -2.46 -0.72
CA LEU A 77 0.08 -3.58 0.19
C LEU A 77 -1.21 -4.27 0.67
N ILE A 78 -1.05 -5.49 1.19
CA ILE A 78 -2.04 -6.20 2.01
C ILE A 78 -1.49 -6.24 3.43
N THR A 79 -2.16 -5.59 4.38
CA THR A 79 -1.64 -5.37 5.73
C THR A 79 -2.64 -5.85 6.79
N PRO A 80 -2.67 -7.15 7.13
CA PRO A 80 -3.65 -7.74 8.05
C PRO A 80 -3.68 -7.09 9.44
N TYR A 81 -2.56 -6.51 9.89
CA TYR A 81 -2.42 -5.82 11.17
C TYR A 81 -2.86 -4.34 11.13
N ARG A 82 -3.32 -3.84 9.98
CA ARG A 82 -3.83 -2.47 9.80
C ARG A 82 -5.31 -2.50 9.41
N PRO A 83 -6.10 -1.48 9.77
CA PRO A 83 -7.43 -1.31 9.22
C PRO A 83 -7.37 -1.21 7.69
N MET A 84 -8.23 -1.96 6.99
CA MET A 84 -8.29 -1.97 5.53
C MET A 84 -9.73 -1.78 5.05
N SER A 85 -9.90 -1.02 3.96
CA SER A 85 -11.14 -1.00 3.20
C SER A 85 -11.22 -2.20 2.27
N MET A 86 -12.39 -2.85 2.24
CA MET A 86 -12.68 -3.92 1.28
C MET A 86 -13.04 -3.41 -0.11
N GLU A 87 -13.16 -2.09 -0.30
CA GLU A 87 -13.51 -1.50 -1.59
C GLU A 87 -12.41 -1.73 -2.63
N ALA A 88 -12.78 -2.18 -3.83
CA ALA A 88 -11.86 -2.20 -4.96
C ALA A 88 -11.78 -0.80 -5.59
N THR A 89 -10.59 -0.21 -5.57
CA THR A 89 -10.31 1.14 -6.09
C THR A 89 -10.06 1.13 -7.60
N SER A 90 -9.46 0.08 -8.14
CA SER A 90 -9.19 -0.05 -9.58
C SER A 90 -10.48 -0.19 -10.40
N GLY A 91 -10.54 0.49 -11.55
CA GLY A 91 -11.69 0.45 -12.47
C GLY A 91 -12.89 1.32 -12.07
N LYS A 92 -12.99 1.80 -10.82
CA LYS A 92 -14.09 2.70 -10.41
C LYS A 92 -13.91 4.12 -10.95
N ASN A 93 -15.01 4.83 -11.17
CA ASN A 93 -15.02 6.21 -11.66
C ASN A 93 -14.31 7.16 -10.66
N PRO A 94 -13.25 7.89 -11.08
CA PRO A 94 -12.47 8.74 -10.17
C PRO A 94 -13.17 10.03 -9.74
N ILE A 95 -14.32 10.38 -10.32
CA ILE A 95 -15.09 11.60 -10.03
C ILE A 95 -16.29 11.29 -9.13
N THR A 96 -17.01 10.20 -9.40
CA THR A 96 -18.28 9.92 -8.72
C THR A 96 -18.21 8.80 -7.70
N HIS A 97 -17.20 7.92 -7.76
CA HIS A 97 -17.13 6.77 -6.87
C HIS A 97 -16.43 7.12 -5.55
N ILE A 98 -17.22 7.46 -4.54
CA ILE A 98 -16.72 7.93 -3.23
C ILE A 98 -15.72 6.96 -2.60
N GLY A 99 -15.99 5.65 -2.64
CA GLY A 99 -15.09 4.64 -2.08
C GLY A 99 -13.68 4.66 -2.69
N LYS A 100 -13.54 5.09 -3.95
CA LYS A 100 -12.23 5.24 -4.60
C LYS A 100 -11.54 6.51 -4.14
N ILE A 101 -12.26 7.62 -4.20
CA ILE A 101 -11.78 8.95 -3.80
C ILE A 101 -11.33 8.92 -2.34
N TYR A 102 -12.16 8.38 -1.43
CA TYR A 102 -11.86 8.32 0.01
C TYR A 102 -10.68 7.42 0.35
N ASN A 103 -10.51 6.29 -0.36
CA ASN A 103 -9.34 5.43 -0.13
C ASN A 103 -8.02 6.12 -0.57
N VAL A 104 -8.05 6.90 -1.64
CA VAL A 104 -6.87 7.66 -2.07
C VAL A 104 -6.65 8.87 -1.15
N MET A 105 -7.70 9.61 -0.84
CA MET A 105 -7.64 10.80 0.00
C MET A 105 -7.21 10.46 1.43
N SER A 106 -7.69 9.36 2.02
CA SER A 106 -7.28 8.96 3.38
C SER A 106 -5.79 8.66 3.45
N LYS A 107 -5.21 8.05 2.40
CA LYS A 107 -3.76 7.85 2.27
C LYS A 107 -3.01 9.18 2.19
N LEU A 108 -3.48 10.11 1.35
CA LEU A 108 -2.85 11.43 1.19
C LEU A 108 -2.88 12.25 2.48
N ILE A 109 -4.02 12.28 3.17
CA ILE A 109 -4.15 12.91 4.50
C ILE A 109 -3.17 12.26 5.47
N ALA A 110 -3.12 10.92 5.55
CA ALA A 110 -2.22 10.22 6.45
C ALA A 110 -0.75 10.55 6.18
N GLU A 111 -0.34 10.61 4.90
CA GLU A 111 1.02 10.96 4.49
C GLU A 111 1.37 12.41 4.85
N ASP A 112 0.47 13.36 4.66
CA ASP A 112 0.72 14.77 4.99
C ASP A 112 0.74 15.03 6.49
N VAL A 113 -0.16 14.39 7.26
CA VAL A 113 -0.13 14.44 8.72
C VAL A 113 1.14 13.79 9.25
N ALA A 114 1.55 12.64 8.71
CA ALA A 114 2.80 11.97 9.11
C ALA A 114 4.04 12.86 8.91
N LYS A 115 4.06 13.76 7.90
CA LYS A 115 5.16 14.74 7.73
C LYS A 115 5.23 15.75 8.88
N LYS A 116 4.10 16.05 9.56
CA LYS A 116 4.04 16.95 10.72
C LYS A 116 4.34 16.24 12.04
N VAL A 117 3.86 15.00 12.15
CA VAL A 117 4.00 14.19 13.37
C VAL A 117 5.34 13.46 13.44
N THR A 118 5.99 13.27 12.29
CA THR A 118 7.26 12.54 12.11
C THR A 118 7.13 11.05 12.50
N ASN A 119 8.24 10.36 12.77
CA ASN A 119 8.25 8.93 13.10
C ASN A 119 7.86 8.62 14.57
N GLU A 120 7.38 9.63 15.31
CA GLU A 120 6.98 9.49 16.72
C GLU A 120 5.61 8.83 16.91
N ALA A 121 4.76 8.81 15.87
CA ALA A 121 3.43 8.21 15.95
C ALA A 121 2.98 7.59 14.63
N GLU A 122 2.07 6.64 14.71
CA GLU A 122 1.33 6.11 13.58
C GLU A 122 0.08 6.96 13.32
N ILE A 123 -0.19 7.27 12.05
CA ILE A 123 -1.40 7.98 11.63
C ILE A 123 -2.37 7.01 10.94
N ARG A 124 -3.61 6.96 11.42
CA ARG A 124 -4.70 6.18 10.80
C ARG A 124 -5.84 7.09 10.41
N VAL A 125 -6.21 7.10 9.13
CA VAL A 125 -7.29 7.93 8.59
C VAL A 125 -8.44 7.06 8.10
N ARG A 126 -9.67 7.40 8.51
CA ARG A 126 -10.91 6.76 8.05
C ARG A 126 -11.89 7.84 7.63
N LEU A 127 -12.35 7.76 6.39
CA LEU A 127 -13.41 8.61 5.86
C LEU A 127 -14.65 7.75 5.61
N LEU A 128 -15.78 8.17 6.17
CA LEU A 128 -17.07 7.49 6.00
C LEU A 128 -18.04 8.45 5.34
N SER A 129 -18.60 8.06 4.19
CA SER A 129 -19.58 8.86 3.47
C SER A 129 -20.98 8.63 4.00
N GLN A 130 -21.86 9.61 3.79
CA GLN A 130 -23.31 9.43 3.94
C GLN A 130 -23.97 9.52 2.56
N ILE A 131 -24.92 8.63 2.27
CA ILE A 131 -25.72 8.73 1.05
C ILE A 131 -26.47 10.07 1.04
N GLY A 132 -26.43 10.79 -0.09
CA GLY A 132 -27.10 12.08 -0.25
C GLY A 132 -26.28 13.28 0.23
N LYS A 133 -25.04 13.09 0.72
CA LYS A 133 -24.13 14.17 1.09
C LYS A 133 -23.03 14.38 0.04
N PRO A 134 -22.53 15.62 -0.13
CA PRO A 134 -21.35 15.90 -0.95
C PRO A 134 -20.13 15.07 -0.51
N VAL A 135 -19.21 14.81 -1.44
CA VAL A 135 -17.96 14.08 -1.17
C VAL A 135 -17.02 14.88 -0.25
N SER A 136 -17.16 16.20 -0.21
CA SER A 136 -16.46 17.07 0.74
C SER A 136 -17.05 17.04 2.15
N GLU A 137 -18.24 16.48 2.35
CA GLU A 137 -18.94 16.39 3.64
C GLU A 137 -19.13 14.92 4.09
N PRO A 138 -18.05 14.24 4.53
CA PRO A 138 -18.19 12.89 5.07
C PRO A 138 -19.05 12.88 6.34
N LEU A 139 -19.75 11.78 6.59
CA LEU A 139 -20.40 11.51 7.88
C LEU A 139 -19.37 11.55 9.02
N ASN A 140 -18.18 11.04 8.74
CA ASN A 140 -17.08 11.05 9.67
C ASN A 140 -15.74 11.12 8.94
N ALA A 141 -14.86 12.02 9.41
CA ALA A 141 -13.46 12.04 9.09
C ALA A 141 -12.65 11.80 10.37
N SER A 142 -12.23 10.56 10.60
CA SER A 142 -11.46 10.16 11.78
C SER A 142 -9.98 10.12 11.44
N VAL A 143 -9.19 11.00 12.05
CA VAL A 143 -7.73 10.93 12.05
C VAL A 143 -7.27 10.53 13.44
N GLN A 144 -6.63 9.37 13.56
CA GLN A 144 -6.08 8.87 14.82
C GLN A 144 -4.57 9.00 14.80
N ILE A 145 -4.03 9.63 15.83
CA ILE A 145 -2.59 9.70 16.11
C ILE A 145 -2.30 8.66 17.19
N VAL A 146 -1.60 7.59 16.83
CA VAL A 146 -1.39 6.40 17.67
C VAL A 146 0.06 6.35 18.11
N LEU A 147 0.28 6.51 19.41
CA LEU A 147 1.58 6.44 20.08
C LEU A 147 1.40 6.03 21.54
N PRO A 148 2.45 5.50 22.21
CA PRO A 148 2.44 5.29 23.64
C PRO A 148 2.16 6.60 24.41
N ASP A 149 1.38 6.50 25.49
CA ASP A 149 1.08 7.61 26.40
C ASP A 149 0.57 8.89 25.72
N ALA A 150 -0.17 8.73 24.60
CA ALA A 150 -0.61 9.81 23.72
C ALA A 150 -1.21 11.01 24.48
N GLU A 151 -2.08 10.76 25.46
CA GLU A 151 -2.78 11.79 26.24
C GLU A 151 -1.84 12.72 27.02
N THR A 152 -0.65 12.23 27.39
CA THR A 152 0.35 13.00 28.13
C THR A 152 1.36 13.68 27.21
N ASN A 153 1.36 13.38 25.90
CA ASN A 153 2.32 13.94 24.98
C ASN A 153 2.03 15.42 24.72
N PRO A 154 2.96 16.34 25.05
CA PRO A 154 2.74 17.79 24.92
C PRO A 154 2.54 18.25 23.47
N LYS A 155 2.97 17.45 22.48
CA LYS A 155 2.79 17.74 21.05
C LYS A 155 1.40 17.37 20.53
N LEU A 156 0.65 16.52 21.24
CA LEU A 156 -0.63 15.98 20.75
C LEU A 156 -1.61 17.07 20.36
N LYS A 157 -1.78 18.11 21.19
CA LYS A 157 -2.70 19.22 20.89
C LYS A 157 -2.37 19.92 19.57
N LYS A 158 -1.07 20.16 19.32
CA LYS A 158 -0.60 20.77 18.08
C LYS A 158 -0.85 19.83 16.89
N TRP A 159 -0.47 18.56 17.03
CA TRP A 159 -0.65 17.57 15.97
C TRP A 159 -2.12 17.34 15.61
N THR A 160 -3.04 17.36 16.58
CA THR A 160 -4.48 17.30 16.32
C THR A 160 -4.93 18.51 15.50
N SER A 161 -4.51 19.72 15.88
CA SER A 161 -4.85 20.94 15.13
C SER A 161 -4.28 20.92 13.71
N ASP A 162 -3.03 20.47 13.54
CA ASP A 162 -2.40 20.32 12.22
C ASP A 162 -3.18 19.28 11.39
N ALA A 163 -3.58 18.15 11.99
CA ALA A 163 -4.33 17.09 11.32
C ALA A 163 -5.73 17.52 10.90
N GLU A 164 -6.43 18.30 11.73
CA GLU A 164 -7.72 18.89 11.40
C GLU A 164 -7.60 19.85 10.21
N SER A 165 -6.62 20.75 10.22
CA SER A 165 -6.37 21.68 9.11
C SER A 165 -6.05 20.95 7.81
N ILE A 166 -5.13 19.97 7.84
CA ILE A 166 -4.76 19.18 6.66
C ILE A 166 -5.98 18.42 6.11
N THR A 167 -6.79 17.84 7.00
CA THR A 167 -7.98 17.09 6.60
C THR A 167 -9.03 18.00 5.96
N ALA A 168 -9.28 19.16 6.55
CA ALA A 168 -10.18 20.16 5.97
C ALA A 168 -9.70 20.61 4.59
N ASP A 169 -8.41 20.91 4.44
CA ASP A 169 -7.84 21.31 3.15
C ASP A 169 -8.04 20.23 2.08
N TRP A 170 -7.84 18.95 2.41
CA TRP A 170 -8.08 17.85 1.47
C TRP A 170 -9.56 17.67 1.11
N LEU A 171 -10.47 17.87 2.07
CA LEU A 171 -11.92 17.82 1.85
C LEU A 171 -12.43 19.00 1.01
N ASP A 172 -11.89 20.20 1.21
CA ASP A 172 -12.23 21.38 0.40
C ASP A 172 -11.69 21.28 -1.03
N ASN A 173 -10.71 20.40 -1.26
CA ASN A 173 -10.03 20.23 -2.53
C ASN A 173 -10.17 18.81 -3.10
N VAL A 174 -11.34 18.17 -2.93
CA VAL A 174 -11.59 16.79 -3.43
C VAL A 174 -11.25 16.62 -4.90
N ASP A 175 -11.50 17.63 -5.74
CA ASP A 175 -11.23 17.58 -7.18
C ASP A 175 -9.75 17.31 -7.50
N LYS A 176 -8.83 17.79 -6.65
CA LYS A 176 -7.39 17.49 -6.79
C LYS A 176 -7.12 15.99 -6.71
N VAL A 177 -7.85 15.27 -5.86
CA VAL A 177 -7.73 13.81 -5.74
C VAL A 177 -8.18 13.14 -7.04
N SER A 178 -9.32 13.56 -7.59
CA SER A 178 -9.81 13.07 -8.88
C SER A 178 -8.79 13.29 -9.99
N ASP A 179 -8.24 14.52 -10.09
CA ASP A 179 -7.20 14.87 -11.06
C ASP A 179 -5.94 14.03 -10.90
N MET A 180 -5.47 13.83 -9.67
CA MET A 180 -4.30 12.98 -9.38
C MET A 180 -4.54 11.55 -9.86
N ILE A 181 -5.74 11.01 -9.67
CA ILE A 181 -6.08 9.66 -10.12
C ILE A 181 -6.14 9.58 -11.65
N ILE A 182 -6.81 10.53 -12.30
CA ILE A 182 -6.94 10.58 -13.78
C ILE A 182 -5.56 10.66 -14.43
N ASN A 183 -4.66 11.44 -13.85
CA ASN A 183 -3.29 11.63 -14.35
C ASN A 183 -2.31 10.52 -13.90
N GLY A 184 -2.77 9.47 -13.22
CA GLY A 184 -1.91 8.37 -12.77
C GLY A 184 -0.84 8.77 -11.74
N LYS A 185 -1.03 9.89 -11.02
CA LYS A 185 -0.07 10.43 -10.04
C LYS A 185 -0.18 9.75 -8.67
N VAL A 186 -1.19 8.91 -8.47
CA VAL A 186 -1.44 8.16 -7.24
C VAL A 186 -1.68 6.70 -7.55
N ARG A 187 -1.26 5.83 -6.64
CA ARG A 187 -1.53 4.39 -6.72
C ARG A 187 -3.00 4.11 -6.39
N THR A 188 -3.55 3.10 -7.03
CA THR A 188 -4.87 2.55 -6.70
C THR A 188 -4.81 1.08 -6.33
N PHE A 189 -3.62 0.49 -6.24
CA PHE A 189 -3.31 -0.86 -5.76
C PHE A 189 -1.80 -0.99 -5.57
#